data_AF-A0A087SY04-F1
#
_entry.id   AF-A0A087SY04-F1
#
_cell.length_a   1.000
_cell.length_b   1.000
_cell.length_c   1.000
_cell.angle_alpha   90.00
_cell.angle_beta   90.00
_cell.angle_gamma   90.00
#
_symmetry.space_group_name_H-M   'P 1'
#
loop_
_entity.id
_entity.type
_entity.pdbx_description
1 polymer ?
#
loop_
_entity_poly.entity_id
_entity_poly.type
_entity_poly.pdbx_seq_one_letter_code
_entity_poly.pdbx_strand_id
1 'polypeptide(L)'
;MNYTIWQLPNDEEAAIRFFQDKGIIHSNRLCSQNHPMKLTFDSNEARIRRCYVRSCCEKKGLRTKTWFEGFHLSFLNAIRFIYLWYQ
;
A
#
# COMPACT_ATOMS: atom_id res chain seq x y z
N MET A 1 -9.64 -16.66 11.13
CA MET A 1 -9.41 -15.63 12.15
C MET A 1 -10.67 -14.79 12.24
N ASN A 2 -11.39 -14.85 13.37
CA ASN A 2 -12.59 -14.03 13.59
C ASN A 2 -12.15 -12.62 13.97
N TYR A 3 -11.84 -11.80 12.97
CA TYR A 3 -11.70 -10.36 13.17
C TYR A 3 -13.10 -9.78 13.43
N THR A 4 -13.19 -8.82 14.34
CA THR A 4 -14.36 -7.93 14.40
C THR A 4 -14.07 -6.67 13.60
N ILE A 5 -15.10 -5.99 13.09
CA ILE A 5 -14.94 -4.77 12.30
C ILE A 5 -14.12 -3.68 13.04
N TRP A 6 -14.20 -3.67 14.37
CA TRP A 6 -13.48 -2.75 15.26
C TRP A 6 -11.98 -3.00 15.33
N GLN A 7 -11.53 -4.19 14.91
CA GLN A 7 -10.11 -4.55 14.83
C GLN A 7 -9.50 -4.23 13.46
N LEU A 8 -10.30 -3.72 12.51
CA LEU A 8 -9.81 -3.28 11.22
C LEU A 8 -9.17 -1.88 11.33
N PRO A 9 -8.23 -1.55 10.41
CA PRO A 9 -7.69 -0.21 10.29
C PRO A 9 -8.77 0.89 10.20
N ASN A 10 -8.48 2.03 10.84
CA ASN A 10 -9.39 3.19 10.88
C ASN A 10 -9.00 4.31 9.91
N ASP A 11 -7.77 4.27 9.38
CA ASP A 11 -7.26 5.23 8.42
C ASP A 11 -6.50 4.51 7.27
N GLU A 12 -6.18 5.28 6.24
CA GLU A 12 -5.55 4.76 5.02
C GLU A 12 -4.10 4.29 5.25
N GLU A 13 -3.36 4.86 6.22
CA GLU A 13 -2.01 4.41 6.53
C GLU A 13 -2.01 3.07 7.25
N ALA A 14 -2.87 2.94 8.26
CA ALA A 14 -3.09 1.69 8.96
C ALA A 14 -3.56 0.60 7.99
N ALA A 15 -4.39 0.94 7.00
CA ALA A 15 -4.83 0.01 5.97
C ALA A 15 -3.67 -0.48 5.07
N ILE A 16 -2.76 0.42 4.69
CA ILE A 16 -1.56 0.05 3.92
C ILE A 16 -0.66 -0.86 4.73
N ARG A 17 -0.41 -0.53 6.00
CA ARG A 17 0.42 -1.36 6.90
C ARG A 17 -0.20 -2.74 7.08
N PHE A 18 -1.52 -2.82 7.24
CA PHE A 18 -2.23 -4.10 7.32
C PHE A 18 -2.02 -4.94 6.05
N PHE A 19 -2.19 -4.36 4.86
CA PHE A 19 -1.95 -5.10 3.62
C PHE A 19 -0.47 -5.46 3.39
N GLN A 20 0.47 -4.70 3.94
CA GLN A 20 1.89 -5.04 3.93
C GLN A 20 2.21 -6.23 4.82
N ASP A 21 1.63 -6.29 6.02
CA ASP A 21 1.74 -7.44 6.93
C ASP A 21 1.19 -8.72 6.28
N LYS A 22 0.11 -8.59 5.51
CA LYS A 22 -0.46 -9.70 4.73
C LYS A 22 0.27 -10.01 3.40
N GLY A 23 1.29 -9.24 3.04
CA GLY A 23 2.03 -9.42 1.79
C GLY A 23 1.26 -9.07 0.49
N ILE A 24 0.08 -8.47 0.60
CA ILE A 24 -0.72 -8.04 -0.56
C ILE A 24 -0.11 -6.79 -1.20
N ILE A 25 0.37 -5.88 -0.36
CA ILE A 25 1.18 -4.73 -0.79
C ILE A 25 2.63 -5.02 -0.40
N HIS A 26 3.55 -4.75 -1.32
CA HIS A 26 4.98 -4.86 -1.04
C HIS A 26 5.36 -4.03 0.17
N SER A 27 6.02 -4.63 1.18
CA SER A 27 6.60 -3.93 2.34
C SER A 27 7.97 -3.32 1.99
N ASN A 28 8.74 -4.01 1.16
CA ASN A 28 10.00 -3.54 0.58
C ASN A 28 9.91 -3.59 -0.94
N ARG A 29 10.50 -2.62 -1.64
CA ARG A 29 10.55 -2.60 -3.10
C ARG A 29 11.87 -2.04 -3.58
N LEU A 30 12.33 -2.57 -4.70
CA LEU A 30 13.51 -2.10 -5.39
C LEU A 30 13.13 -1.28 -6.63
N CYS A 31 13.93 -0.27 -6.92
CA CYS A 31 13.87 0.45 -8.18
C CYS A 31 14.38 -0.45 -9.32
N SER A 32 14.25 0.00 -10.56
CA SER A 32 14.71 -0.74 -11.75
C SER A 32 16.24 -0.87 -11.81
N GLN A 33 16.96 -0.07 -11.00
CA GLN A 33 18.41 -0.15 -10.76
C GLN A 33 18.76 -0.88 -9.44
N ASN A 34 17.81 -1.66 -8.88
CA ASN A 34 17.99 -2.48 -7.69
C ASN A 34 18.25 -1.74 -6.36
N HIS A 35 17.99 -0.42 -6.28
CA HIS A 35 18.11 0.34 -5.04
C HIS A 35 16.86 0.22 -4.16
N PRO A 36 17.00 0.23 -2.82
CA PRO A 36 15.86 0.23 -1.90
C PRO A 36 15.04 1.52 -2.01
N MET A 37 13.71 1.36 -2.11
CA MET A 37 12.77 2.47 -2.19
C MET A 37 12.06 2.68 -0.85
N LYS A 38 11.90 3.94 -0.45
CA LYS A 38 11.16 4.31 0.77
C LYS A 38 9.73 4.69 0.41
N LEU A 39 8.80 4.35 1.29
CA LEU A 39 7.41 4.78 1.19
C LEU A 39 7.31 6.23 1.67
N THR A 40 6.63 7.06 0.88
CA THR A 40 6.40 8.46 1.20
C THR A 40 4.90 8.69 1.38
N PHE A 41 4.53 9.28 2.52
CA PHE A 41 3.19 9.74 2.83
C PHE A 41 3.20 11.27 2.74
N ASP A 42 3.33 11.80 1.54
CA ASP A 42 3.20 13.24 1.34
C ASP A 42 1.71 13.60 1.27
N SER A 43 1.29 14.69 1.90
CA SER A 43 -0.12 15.12 1.93
C SER A 43 -0.62 15.55 0.54
N ASN A 44 0.30 15.93 -0.35
CA ASN A 44 0.00 16.40 -1.70
C ASN A 44 0.34 15.40 -2.82
N GLU A 45 1.08 14.33 -2.54
CA GLU A 45 1.36 13.28 -3.53
C GLU A 45 0.54 12.02 -3.24
N ALA A 46 0.12 11.33 -4.29
CA ALA A 46 -0.36 9.96 -4.16
C ALA A 46 0.67 9.14 -3.35
N ARG A 47 0.21 8.21 -2.51
CA ARG A 47 1.11 7.36 -1.70
C ARG A 47 1.99 6.53 -2.64
N ILE A 48 3.26 6.93 -2.75
CA ILE A 48 4.25 6.37 -3.67
C ILE A 48 5.46 5.81 -2.93
N ARG A 49 6.15 4.88 -3.58
CA ARG A 49 7.52 4.53 -3.22
C ARG A 49 8.49 5.33 -4.07
N ARG A 50 9.50 5.92 -3.45
CA ARG A 50 10.52 6.72 -4.11
C ARG A 50 11.91 6.15 -3.85
N CYS A 51 12.71 6.05 -4.91
CA CYS A 51 14.15 5.88 -4.82
C CYS A 51 14.79 7.26 -4.56
N TYR A 52 15.62 7.37 -3.53
CA TYR A 52 16.26 8.65 -3.14
C TYR A 52 17.69 8.81 -3.69
N VAL A 53 18.19 7.82 -4.43
CA VAL A 53 19.45 7.96 -5.17
C VAL A 53 19.26 9.04 -6.24
N ARG A 54 20.06 10.11 -6.17
CA ARG A 54 19.90 11.31 -7.01
C ARG A 54 19.85 11.01 -8.51
N SER A 55 20.65 10.05 -8.98
CA SER A 55 20.70 9.63 -10.39
C SER A 55 19.51 8.76 -10.82
N CYS A 56 18.73 8.21 -9.89
CA CYS A 56 17.62 7.32 -10.19
C CYS A 56 16.27 8.02 -10.02
N CYS A 57 15.99 8.57 -8.84
CA CYS A 57 14.74 9.28 -8.49
C CYS A 57 13.41 8.58 -8.88
N GLU A 58 13.44 7.29 -9.23
CA GLU A 58 12.28 6.56 -9.72
C GLU A 58 11.16 6.54 -8.67
N LYS A 59 9.93 6.77 -9.14
CA LYS A 59 8.70 6.70 -8.35
C LYS A 59 7.89 5.50 -8.83
N LYS A 60 7.39 4.69 -7.90
CA LYS A 60 6.45 3.61 -8.20
C LYS A 60 5.23 3.71 -7.30
N GLY A 61 4.03 3.59 -7.87
CA GLY A 61 2.80 3.57 -7.09
C GLY A 61 2.74 2.37 -6.14
N LEU A 62 2.04 2.52 -5.02
CA LEU A 62 1.78 1.42 -4.09
C LEU A 62 1.01 0.26 -4.72
N ARG A 63 0.13 0.55 -5.69
CA ARG A 63 -0.76 -0.41 -6.35
C ARG A 63 -0.08 -1.22 -7.45
N THR A 64 0.97 -0.69 -8.06
CA THR A 64 1.62 -1.29 -9.23
C THR A 64 2.18 -2.68 -8.90
N LYS A 65 1.83 -3.71 -9.68
CA LYS A 65 2.15 -5.13 -9.42
C LYS A 65 1.63 -5.64 -8.06
N THR A 66 0.40 -5.33 -7.72
CA THR A 66 -0.32 -5.85 -6.54
C THR A 66 -1.76 -6.19 -6.93
N TRP A 67 -2.54 -6.78 -6.02
CA TRP A 67 -3.97 -7.02 -6.24
C TRP A 67 -4.79 -5.74 -6.49
N PHE A 68 -4.25 -4.58 -6.11
CA PHE A 68 -4.90 -3.29 -6.27
C PHE A 68 -4.53 -2.57 -7.58
N GLU A 69 -3.78 -3.21 -8.46
CA GLU A 69 -3.44 -2.64 -9.76
C GLU A 69 -4.71 -2.42 -10.60
N GLY A 70 -4.86 -1.23 -11.18
CA GLY A 70 -6.06 -0.83 -11.92
C GLY A 70 -7.28 -0.43 -11.06
N PHE A 71 -7.24 -0.62 -9.74
CA PHE A 71 -8.32 -0.23 -8.84
C PHE A 71 -8.10 1.16 -8.23
N HIS A 72 -9.15 1.98 -8.20
CA HIS A 72 -9.13 3.34 -7.62
C HIS A 72 -9.66 3.41 -6.17
N LEU A 73 -10.17 2.30 -5.63
CA LEU A 73 -10.71 2.25 -4.27
C LEU A 73 -9.61 2.45 -3.22
N SER A 74 -9.84 3.29 -2.21
CA SER A 74 -8.92 3.45 -1.07
C SER A 74 -8.61 2.11 -0.39
N PHE A 75 -7.42 1.96 0.18
CA PHE A 75 -7.05 0.73 0.89
C PHE A 75 -7.96 0.50 2.09
N LEU A 76 -8.37 1.56 2.78
CA LEU A 76 -9.32 1.47 3.89
C LEU A 76 -10.67 0.87 3.44
N ASN A 77 -11.21 1.36 2.32
CA ASN A 77 -12.47 0.83 1.79
C ASN A 77 -12.31 -0.60 1.26
N ALA A 78 -11.15 -0.93 0.69
CA ALA A 78 -10.87 -2.30 0.27
C ALA A 78 -10.91 -3.28 1.44
N ILE A 79 -10.30 -2.96 2.58
CA ILE A 79 -10.36 -3.82 3.79
C ILE A 79 -11.81 -3.99 4.24
N ARG A 80 -12.55 -2.88 4.34
CA ARG A 80 -13.96 -2.92 4.76
C ARG A 80 -14.82 -3.75 3.81
N PHE A 81 -14.62 -3.59 2.50
CA PHE A 81 -15.32 -4.37 1.48
C PHE A 81 -15.01 -5.87 1.62
N ILE A 82 -13.73 -6.25 1.71
CA ILE A 82 -13.32 -7.66 1.87
C ILE A 82 -13.93 -8.27 3.13
N TYR A 83 -13.91 -7.53 4.24
CA TYR A 83 -14.49 -7.98 5.51
C TYR A 83 -16.00 -8.22 5.39
N LEU A 84 -16.74 -7.26 4.83
CA LEU A 84 -18.19 -7.38 4.65
C LEU A 84 -18.58 -8.45 3.63
N TRP A 85 -17.73 -8.70 2.63
CA TRP A 85 -17.94 -9.72 1.60
C TRP A 85 -17.77 -11.16 2.13
N TYR A 86 -16.85 -11.36 3.10
CA TYR A 86 -16.55 -12.69 3.63
C TYR A 86 -17.53 -13.17 4.71
N GLN A 87 -18.37 -12.28 5.27
CA GLN A 87 -19.37 -12.66 6.28
C GLN A 87 -20.32 -13.74 5.76
#